data_AF-A0A947K798-F1
#
_entry.id   AF-A0A947K798-F1
#
_cell.length_a   1.000
_cell.length_b   1.000
_cell.length_c   1.000
_cell.angle_alpha   90.00
_cell.angle_beta   90.00
_cell.angle_gamma   90.00
#
_symmetry.space_group_name_H-M   'P 1'
#
loop_
_entity.id
_entity.type
_entity.pdbx_description
1 polymer ?
#
loop_
_entity_poly.entity_id
_entity_poly.type
_entity_poly.pdbx_seq_one_letter_code
_entity_poly.pdbx_strand_id
1 'polypeptide(L)'
;MKSLSSYIFIAVIMSSVGYMATRTKNFNIWKMGLLAFIAAPIIMSLENSETAAWVAVTAFFAGYLLPHAHILDGFFGTISDLVNSVRYRDDRRRINSQKEELRRREEELRRQEEELERLRRAYEEAMRNSQQSQQHFEEKNSQGGRQYEKGGRGKHEDFGRKKSGDNTNSSSNTRRQPDPESKRTIHLKALGFDPNKQYSEDEIKIRKRMLLQKYHPDKHYRKSAEELHKVNEKTQEIIQAAYWLERHPDE
;
A
#
# COMPACT_ATOMS: atom_id res chain seq x y z
N MET A 1 44.20 1.81 11.87
CA MET A 1 43.83 2.56 13.10
C MET A 1 44.43 3.96 13.17
N LYS A 2 45.64 4.23 12.63
CA LYS A 2 46.24 5.59 12.63
C LYS A 2 45.39 6.64 11.88
N SER A 3 44.70 6.25 10.81
CA SER A 3 43.89 7.16 9.99
C SER A 3 42.66 7.75 10.71
N LEU A 4 41.91 6.92 11.46
CA LEU A 4 40.70 7.39 12.16
C LEU A 4 41.00 8.45 13.22
N SER A 5 42.09 8.27 13.98
CA SER A 5 42.56 9.23 14.98
C SER A 5 42.90 10.58 14.34
N SER A 6 43.55 10.59 13.17
CA SER A 6 43.88 11.80 12.44
C SER A 6 42.62 12.54 11.97
N TYR A 7 41.60 11.84 11.46
CA TYR A 7 40.35 12.48 11.03
C TYR A 7 39.58 13.10 12.19
N ILE A 8 39.50 12.41 13.34
CA ILE A 8 38.85 12.94 14.54
C ILE A 8 39.58 14.20 15.01
N PHE A 9 40.91 14.17 15.05
CA PHE A 9 41.72 15.32 15.43
C PHE A 9 41.49 16.53 14.51
N ILE A 10 41.48 16.31 13.20
CA ILE A 10 41.18 17.35 12.21
C ILE A 10 39.76 17.90 12.39
N ALA A 11 38.78 17.02 12.61
CA ALA A 11 37.40 17.43 12.82
C ALA A 11 37.28 18.34 14.06
N VAL A 12 37.89 17.96 15.19
CA VAL A 12 37.87 18.77 16.42
C VAL A 12 38.54 20.14 16.22
N ILE A 13 39.70 20.18 15.57
CA ILE A 13 40.40 21.44 15.27
C ILE A 13 39.53 22.31 14.36
N MET A 14 39.04 21.75 13.26
CA MET A 14 38.27 22.50 12.26
C MET A 14 36.93 22.99 12.82
N SER A 15 36.26 22.20 13.67
CA SER A 15 35.06 22.66 14.38
C SER A 15 35.37 23.77 15.37
N SER A 16 36.48 23.70 16.10
CA SER A 16 36.91 24.76 17.02
C SER A 16 37.22 26.06 16.28
N VAL A 17 37.89 25.95 15.12
CA VAL A 17 38.21 27.07 14.23
C VAL A 17 36.94 27.67 13.62
N GLY A 18 36.00 26.84 13.16
CA GLY A 18 34.69 27.28 12.67
C GLY A 18 33.89 28.01 13.75
N TYR A 19 33.90 27.49 14.99
CA TYR A 19 33.28 28.15 16.13
C TYR A 19 33.93 29.51 16.43
N MET A 20 35.26 29.60 16.45
CA MET A 20 35.96 30.87 16.68
C MET A 20 35.66 31.91 15.60
N ALA A 21 35.52 31.49 14.34
CA ALA A 21 35.20 32.38 13.22
C ALA A 21 33.85 33.12 13.42
N THR A 22 32.88 32.50 14.10
CA THR A 22 31.59 33.15 14.41
C THR A 22 31.70 34.25 15.46
N ARG A 23 32.65 34.14 16.42
CA ARG A 23 32.79 35.09 17.53
C ARG A 23 33.57 36.35 17.16
N THR A 24 34.36 36.28 16.10
CA THR A 24 35.11 37.41 15.59
C THR A 24 34.21 38.31 14.74
N LYS A 25 33.71 39.41 15.32
CA LYS A 25 32.85 40.43 14.66
C LYS A 25 33.39 40.93 13.30
N ASN A 26 34.71 40.84 13.07
CA ASN A 26 35.39 41.32 11.86
C ASN A 26 36.18 40.19 11.18
N PHE A 27 35.52 39.08 10.83
CA PHE A 27 36.13 38.05 10.00
C PHE A 27 36.12 38.48 8.54
N ASN A 28 37.20 39.14 8.11
CA ASN A 28 37.37 39.54 6.71
C ASN A 28 37.77 38.32 5.85
N ILE A 29 37.47 38.34 4.56
CA ILE A 29 37.78 37.25 3.61
C ILE A 29 39.28 36.92 3.59
N TRP A 30 40.13 37.91 3.88
CA TRP A 30 41.57 37.73 4.05
C TRP A 30 41.96 36.80 5.21
N LYS A 31 41.20 36.81 6.32
CA LYS A 31 41.43 35.89 7.45
C LYS A 31 41.05 34.45 7.11
N MET A 32 39.99 34.27 6.31
CA MET A 32 39.63 32.97 5.74
C MET A 32 40.73 32.46 4.80
N GLY A 33 41.30 33.32 3.95
CA GLY A 33 42.42 32.98 3.08
C GLY A 33 43.65 32.54 3.87
N LEU A 34 44.01 33.27 4.94
CA LEU A 34 45.15 32.93 5.80
C LEU A 34 44.94 31.61 6.57
N LEU A 35 43.72 31.37 7.04
CA LEU A 35 43.35 30.12 7.72
C LEU A 35 43.38 28.94 6.74
N ALA A 36 42.86 29.11 5.52
CA ALA A 36 42.95 28.11 4.46
C ALA A 36 44.41 27.83 4.07
N PHE A 37 45.26 28.86 4.02
CA PHE A 37 46.69 28.72 3.74
C PHE A 37 47.43 27.92 4.82
N ILE A 38 47.07 28.08 6.10
CA ILE A 38 47.64 27.29 7.21
C ILE A 38 47.09 25.85 7.21
N ALA A 39 45.80 25.66 6.91
CA ALA A 39 45.17 24.35 6.89
C ALA A 39 45.55 23.49 5.68
N ALA A 40 45.82 24.10 4.52
CA ALA A 40 46.16 23.43 3.27
C ALA A 40 47.34 22.44 3.39
N PRO A 41 48.52 22.78 3.94
CA PRO A 41 49.63 21.84 4.06
C PRO A 41 49.32 20.68 5.02
N ILE A 42 48.51 20.91 6.06
CA ILE A 42 48.08 19.87 7.00
C ILE A 42 47.17 18.86 6.28
N ILE A 43 46.25 19.36 5.43
CA ILE A 43 45.35 18.51 4.64
C ILE A 43 46.12 17.74 3.55
N MET A 44 47.07 18.39 2.89
CA MET A 44 47.89 17.77 1.84
C MET A 44 48.87 16.72 2.39
N SER A 45 49.26 16.82 3.66
CA SER A 45 50.15 15.84 4.30
C SER A 45 49.44 14.52 4.66
N LEU A 46 48.13 14.40 4.45
CA LEU A 46 47.36 13.19 4.75
C LEU A 46 47.26 12.29 3.52
N GLU A 47 47.37 10.98 3.78
CA GLU A 47 47.38 9.93 2.76
C GLU A 47 46.12 9.92 1.87
N ASN A 48 44.96 10.32 2.41
CA ASN A 48 43.71 10.50 1.66
C ASN A 48 43.25 11.97 1.75
N SER A 49 43.96 12.86 1.07
CA SER A 49 43.71 14.30 1.09
C SER A 49 42.28 14.68 0.69
N GLU A 50 41.63 13.92 -0.21
CA GLU A 50 40.23 14.17 -0.61
C GLU A 50 39.24 13.93 0.54
N THR A 51 39.33 12.77 1.21
CA THR A 51 38.47 12.46 2.35
C THR A 51 38.76 13.40 3.52
N ALA A 52 40.04 13.73 3.75
CA ALA A 52 40.44 14.69 4.77
C ALA A 52 39.91 16.11 4.50
N ALA A 53 39.93 16.55 3.24
CA ALA A 53 39.38 17.84 2.84
C ALA A 53 37.87 17.90 3.10
N TRP A 54 37.12 16.86 2.72
CA TRP A 54 35.69 16.80 3.01
C TRP A 54 35.39 16.79 4.51
N VAL A 55 36.09 15.97 5.29
CA VAL A 55 35.93 15.95 6.76
C VAL A 55 36.25 17.31 7.37
N ALA A 56 37.32 17.97 6.92
CA ALA A 56 37.72 19.29 7.40
C ALA A 56 36.67 20.36 7.06
N VAL A 57 36.15 20.37 5.83
CA VAL A 57 35.11 21.30 5.38
C VAL A 57 33.82 21.07 6.17
N THR A 58 33.35 19.82 6.26
CA THR A 58 32.12 19.49 7.00
C THR A 58 32.25 19.82 8.49
N ALA A 59 33.37 19.51 9.12
CA ALA A 59 33.61 19.82 10.53
C ALA A 59 33.71 21.33 10.78
N PHE A 60 34.32 22.09 9.86
CA PHE A 60 34.35 23.55 9.91
C PHE A 60 32.94 24.14 9.85
N PHE A 61 32.11 23.74 8.88
CA PHE A 61 30.73 24.20 8.78
C PHE A 61 29.89 23.78 9.98
N ALA A 62 30.07 22.56 10.50
CA ALA A 62 29.40 22.12 11.72
C ALA A 62 29.76 23.02 12.91
N GLY A 63 31.04 23.34 13.09
CA GLY A 63 31.49 24.27 14.14
C GLY A 63 31.00 25.71 13.94
N TYR A 64 30.97 26.18 12.70
CA TYR A 64 30.47 27.50 12.32
C TYR A 64 28.95 27.62 12.53
N LEU A 65 28.18 26.57 12.27
CA LEU A 65 26.73 26.57 12.43
C LEU A 65 26.29 26.34 13.89
N LEU A 66 27.16 25.80 14.74
CA LEU A 66 26.83 25.46 16.13
C LEU A 66 26.30 26.65 16.97
N PRO A 67 26.87 27.87 16.88
CA PRO A 67 26.30 29.08 17.49
C PRO A 67 24.99 29.54 16.85
N HIS A 68 24.78 29.18 15.59
CA HIS A 68 23.58 29.45 14.81
C HIS A 68 22.56 28.30 14.87
N ALA A 69 22.68 27.38 15.82
CA ALA A 69 21.76 26.24 15.95
C ALA A 69 20.29 26.66 16.04
N HIS A 70 20.00 27.83 16.64
CA HIS A 70 18.66 28.43 16.68
C HIS A 70 18.09 28.77 15.30
N ILE A 71 18.94 29.00 14.29
CA ILE A 71 18.53 29.22 12.89
C ILE A 71 18.22 27.87 12.21
N LEU A 72 18.91 26.79 12.62
CA LEU A 72 18.67 25.45 12.10
C LEU A 72 17.33 24.86 12.56
N ASP A 73 16.85 25.23 13.75
CA ASP A 73 15.52 24.83 14.24
C ASP A 73 14.40 25.22 13.25
N GLY A 74 14.51 26.39 12.61
CA GLY A 74 13.59 26.83 11.55
C GLY A 74 13.87 26.20 10.18
N PHE A 75 15.13 25.89 9.88
CA PHE A 75 15.57 25.36 8.59
C PHE A 75 15.06 23.93 8.34
N PHE A 76 15.06 23.06 9.36
CA PHE A 76 14.47 21.72 9.22
C PHE A 76 12.95 21.77 9.04
N GLY A 77 12.27 22.74 9.69
CA GLY A 77 10.84 22.99 9.47
C GLY A 77 10.54 23.40 8.03
N THR A 78 11.31 24.33 7.46
CA THR A 78 11.12 24.78 6.07
C THR A 78 11.46 23.70 5.04
N ILE A 79 12.48 22.86 5.28
CA ILE A 79 12.74 21.69 4.42
C ILE A 79 11.58 20.69 4.51
N SER A 80 11.05 20.45 5.71
CA SER A 80 9.89 19.57 5.90
C SER A 80 8.66 20.10 5.14
N ASP A 81 8.39 21.39 5.20
CA ASP A 81 7.30 22.03 4.47
C ASP A 81 7.51 22.00 2.95
N LEU A 82 8.74 22.19 2.47
CA LEU A 82 9.09 22.07 1.06
C LEU A 82 8.85 20.64 0.56
N VAL A 83 9.32 19.63 1.31
CA VAL A 83 9.12 18.21 0.99
C VAL A 83 7.62 17.84 1.03
N ASN A 84 6.87 18.34 2.01
CA ASN A 84 5.42 18.15 2.06
C ASN A 84 4.72 18.81 0.86
N SER A 85 5.09 20.03 0.49
CA SER A 85 4.48 20.76 -0.63
C SER A 85 4.68 20.04 -1.97
N VAL A 86 5.84 19.41 -2.17
CA VAL A 86 6.13 18.59 -3.35
C VAL A 86 5.28 17.31 -3.34
N ARG A 87 5.15 16.66 -2.18
CA ARG A 87 4.33 15.46 -2.02
C ARG A 87 2.83 15.74 -2.24
N TYR A 88 2.31 16.87 -1.74
CA TYR A 88 0.93 17.30 -1.95
C TYR A 88 0.61 17.62 -3.42
N ARG A 89 1.60 18.08 -4.22
CA ARG A 89 1.42 18.28 -5.67
C ARG A 89 1.22 16.96 -6.41
N ASP A 90 1.95 15.91 -6.03
CA ASP A 90 1.82 14.59 -6.64
C ASP A 90 0.53 13.89 -6.20
N ASP A 91 0.13 14.02 -4.93
CA ASP A 91 -1.12 13.46 -4.44
C ASP A 91 -2.34 14.10 -5.12
N ARG A 92 -2.34 15.42 -5.36
CA ARG A 92 -3.40 16.08 -6.13
C ARG A 92 -3.50 15.56 -7.57
N ARG A 93 -2.38 15.27 -8.23
CA ARG A 93 -2.37 14.73 -9.59
C ARG A 93 -2.98 13.32 -9.62
N ARG A 94 -2.65 12.48 -8.65
CA ARG A 94 -3.22 11.13 -8.51
C ARG A 94 -4.72 11.13 -8.21
N ILE A 95 -5.18 12.05 -7.36
CA ILE A 95 -6.61 12.17 -7.04
C ILE A 95 -7.40 12.62 -8.28
N ASN A 96 -6.86 13.55 -9.07
CA ASN A 96 -7.52 14.01 -10.28
C ASN A 96 -7.58 12.90 -11.35
N SER A 97 -6.51 12.11 -11.54
CA SER A 97 -6.54 11.00 -12.49
C SER A 97 -7.54 9.91 -12.07
N GLN A 98 -7.63 9.60 -10.78
CA GLN A 98 -8.62 8.65 -10.26
C GLN A 98 -10.06 9.13 -10.44
N LYS A 99 -10.33 10.43 -10.25
CA LYS A 99 -11.66 10.98 -10.51
C LYS A 99 -12.06 10.89 -11.97
N GLU A 100 -11.12 11.07 -12.88
CA GLU A 100 -11.38 10.98 -14.32
C GLU A 100 -11.62 9.53 -14.76
N GLU A 101 -10.87 8.57 -14.22
CA GLU A 101 -11.12 7.13 -14.43
C GLU A 101 -12.49 6.69 -13.89
N LEU A 102 -12.88 7.17 -12.70
CA LEU A 102 -14.21 6.89 -12.15
C LEU A 102 -15.33 7.43 -13.03
N ARG A 103 -15.17 8.64 -13.56
CA ARG A 103 -16.13 9.21 -14.53
C ARG A 103 -16.27 8.36 -15.79
N ARG A 104 -15.16 7.86 -16.34
CA ARG A 104 -15.19 6.98 -17.51
C ARG A 104 -15.90 5.66 -17.21
N ARG A 105 -15.63 5.04 -16.04
CA ARG A 105 -16.32 3.82 -15.61
C ARG A 105 -17.81 4.02 -15.41
N GLU A 106 -18.22 5.17 -14.86
CA GLU A 106 -19.63 5.51 -14.67
C GLU A 106 -20.36 5.67 -16.01
N GLU A 107 -19.72 6.30 -17.01
CA GLU A 107 -20.26 6.37 -18.38
C GLU A 107 -20.33 5.00 -19.06
N GLU A 108 -19.33 4.13 -18.87
CA GLU A 108 -19.35 2.75 -19.40
C GLU A 108 -20.47 1.91 -18.78
N LEU A 109 -20.65 1.99 -17.46
CA LEU A 109 -21.76 1.33 -16.76
C LEU A 109 -23.11 1.81 -17.26
N ARG A 110 -23.26 3.12 -17.47
CA ARG A 110 -24.50 3.69 -18.01
C ARG A 110 -24.81 3.20 -19.42
N ARG A 111 -23.79 3.03 -20.28
CA ARG A 111 -23.98 2.42 -21.61
C ARG A 111 -24.39 0.96 -21.51
N GLN A 112 -23.79 0.20 -20.59
CA GLN A 112 -24.18 -1.20 -20.36
C GLN A 112 -25.62 -1.30 -19.88
N GLU A 113 -26.06 -0.43 -18.96
CA GLU A 113 -27.45 -0.40 -18.50
C GLU A 113 -28.43 -0.11 -19.65
N GLU A 114 -28.12 0.85 -20.52
CA GLU A 114 -28.95 1.14 -21.71
C GLU A 114 -29.03 -0.05 -22.68
N GLU A 115 -27.92 -0.76 -22.90
CA GLU A 115 -27.92 -1.98 -23.73
C GLU A 115 -28.76 -3.09 -23.10
N LEU A 116 -28.65 -3.27 -21.79
CA LEU A 116 -29.39 -4.29 -21.03
C LEU A 116 -30.90 -3.99 -21.02
N GLU A 117 -31.27 -2.71 -20.92
CA GLU A 117 -32.65 -2.27 -21.03
C GLU A 117 -33.22 -2.48 -22.44
N ARG A 118 -32.44 -2.19 -23.49
CA ARG A 118 -32.84 -2.50 -24.88
C ARG A 118 -33.04 -4.00 -25.09
N LEU A 119 -32.14 -4.82 -24.56
CA LEU A 119 -32.27 -6.28 -24.61
C LEU A 119 -33.54 -6.75 -23.91
N ARG A 120 -33.86 -6.15 -22.76
CA ARG A 120 -35.06 -6.49 -21.98
C ARG A 120 -36.35 -6.15 -22.74
N ARG A 121 -36.41 -4.99 -23.39
CA ARG A 121 -37.55 -4.60 -24.24
C ARG A 121 -37.70 -5.52 -25.45
N ALA A 122 -36.60 -5.85 -26.13
CA ALA A 122 -36.62 -6.76 -27.27
C ALA A 122 -37.08 -8.17 -26.85
N TYR A 123 -36.66 -8.65 -25.68
CA TYR A 123 -37.10 -9.93 -25.14
C TYR A 123 -38.60 -9.93 -24.81
N GLU A 124 -39.10 -8.86 -24.20
CA GLU A 124 -40.53 -8.70 -23.88
C GLU A 124 -41.40 -8.66 -25.14
N GLU A 125 -40.96 -7.96 -26.19
CA GLU A 125 -41.62 -7.95 -27.50
C GLU A 125 -41.62 -9.34 -28.16
N ALA A 126 -40.49 -10.04 -28.15
CA ALA A 126 -40.39 -11.40 -28.68
C ALA A 126 -41.33 -12.37 -27.92
N MET A 127 -41.40 -12.23 -26.60
CA MET A 127 -42.29 -13.05 -25.77
C MET A 127 -43.76 -12.78 -26.11
N ARG A 128 -44.14 -11.50 -26.28
CA ARG A 128 -45.51 -11.11 -26.66
C ARG A 128 -45.90 -11.64 -28.05
N ASN A 129 -45.00 -11.56 -29.03
CA ASN A 129 -45.20 -12.12 -30.36
C ASN A 129 -45.30 -13.66 -30.35
N SER A 130 -44.54 -14.32 -29.47
CA SER A 130 -44.62 -15.78 -29.30
C SER A 130 -45.96 -16.22 -28.70
N GLN A 131 -46.50 -15.47 -27.73
CA GLN A 131 -47.81 -15.75 -27.15
C GLN A 131 -48.94 -15.52 -28.16
N GLN A 132 -48.89 -14.44 -28.95
CA GLN A 132 -49.87 -14.19 -30.01
C GLN A 132 -49.82 -15.25 -31.12
N SER A 133 -48.63 -15.70 -31.51
CA SER A 133 -48.51 -16.75 -32.53
C SER A 133 -48.98 -18.12 -32.02
N GLN A 134 -48.80 -18.43 -30.73
CA GLN A 134 -49.39 -19.62 -30.11
C GLN A 134 -50.92 -19.55 -30.09
N GLN A 135 -51.51 -18.41 -29.71
CA GLN A 135 -52.97 -18.24 -29.74
C GLN A 135 -53.54 -18.43 -31.15
N HIS A 136 -52.89 -17.87 -32.18
CA HIS A 136 -53.29 -18.07 -33.57
C HIS A 136 -53.11 -19.51 -34.08
N PHE A 137 -52.09 -20.24 -33.61
CA PHE A 137 -51.91 -21.65 -33.95
C PHE A 137 -52.95 -22.54 -33.27
N GLU A 138 -53.28 -22.26 -32.01
CA GLU A 138 -54.29 -23.00 -31.24
C GLU A 138 -55.70 -22.79 -31.82
N GLU A 139 -56.02 -21.57 -32.26
CA GLU A 139 -57.27 -21.25 -32.97
C GLU A 139 -57.37 -21.97 -34.32
N LYS A 140 -56.28 -22.06 -35.09
CA LYS A 140 -56.25 -22.83 -36.34
C LYS A 140 -56.35 -24.34 -36.12
N ASN A 141 -55.76 -24.87 -35.06
CA ASN A 141 -55.78 -26.31 -34.78
C ASN A 141 -57.12 -26.78 -34.19
N SER A 142 -57.84 -25.90 -33.48
CA SER A 142 -59.17 -26.19 -32.92
C SER A 142 -60.30 -26.19 -33.98
N GLN A 143 -60.08 -25.65 -35.18
CA GLN A 143 -61.00 -25.80 -36.32
C GLN A 143 -60.70 -27.00 -37.24
N GLY A 144 -59.50 -27.60 -37.16
CA GLY A 144 -59.08 -28.69 -38.05
C GLY A 144 -59.14 -30.12 -37.48
N GLY A 145 -59.28 -30.29 -36.17
CA GLY A 145 -59.08 -31.59 -35.51
C GLY A 145 -60.36 -32.35 -35.13
N ARG A 146 -61.20 -32.75 -36.10
CA ARG A 146 -62.27 -33.75 -35.89
C ARG A 146 -62.22 -34.87 -36.91
N GLN A 147 -61.10 -35.58 -37.04
CA GLN A 147 -61.11 -36.91 -37.65
C GLN A 147 -59.82 -37.68 -37.35
N TYR A 148 -59.99 -38.93 -36.87
CA TYR A 148 -58.97 -39.95 -36.54
C TYR A 148 -58.16 -39.65 -35.26
N GLU A 149 -57.91 -40.53 -34.28
CA GLU A 149 -57.93 -42.00 -34.13
C GLU A 149 -57.96 -42.27 -32.61
N LYS A 150 -59.00 -42.89 -32.06
CA LYS A 150 -59.05 -44.31 -31.65
C LYS A 150 -57.71 -44.96 -31.25
N GLY A 151 -57.47 -45.07 -29.94
CA GLY A 151 -56.82 -46.24 -29.33
C GLY A 151 -55.39 -46.03 -28.82
N GLY A 152 -55.21 -46.06 -27.49
CA GLY A 152 -53.88 -46.10 -26.89
C GLY A 152 -53.87 -46.05 -25.37
N ARG A 153 -54.14 -47.20 -24.74
CA ARG A 153 -53.85 -47.49 -23.32
C ARG A 153 -52.39 -47.14 -22.99
N GLY A 154 -52.16 -46.45 -21.87
CA GLY A 154 -50.82 -46.36 -21.26
C GLY A 154 -50.80 -45.60 -19.94
N LYS A 155 -50.76 -46.37 -18.83
CA LYS A 155 -50.13 -46.14 -17.51
C LYS A 155 -49.80 -44.68 -17.13
N HIS A 156 -50.39 -44.09 -16.08
CA HIS A 156 -50.17 -44.36 -14.64
C HIS A 156 -48.70 -44.38 -14.22
N GLU A 157 -48.24 -43.28 -13.63
CA GLU A 157 -47.14 -43.06 -12.65
C GLU A 157 -47.15 -41.53 -12.46
N ASP A 158 -47.77 -40.93 -11.45
CA ASP A 158 -47.56 -41.00 -9.99
C ASP A 158 -46.08 -40.94 -9.57
N PHE A 159 -45.84 -40.30 -8.42
CA PHE A 159 -44.57 -39.83 -7.84
C PHE A 159 -44.14 -38.41 -8.28
N GLY A 160 -43.90 -37.47 -7.37
CA GLY A 160 -43.77 -37.61 -5.94
C GLY A 160 -43.14 -36.33 -5.37
N ARG A 161 -43.94 -35.67 -4.55
CA ARG A 161 -43.60 -34.64 -3.57
C ARG A 161 -42.41 -35.06 -2.70
N LYS A 162 -41.32 -34.27 -2.68
CA LYS A 162 -40.29 -34.18 -1.61
C LYS A 162 -39.74 -32.75 -1.68
N LYS A 163 -39.75 -31.83 -0.71
CA LYS A 163 -39.76 -31.81 0.77
C LYS A 163 -38.75 -32.74 1.45
N SER A 164 -37.52 -32.27 1.50
CA SER A 164 -36.48 -32.54 2.51
C SER A 164 -35.59 -31.28 2.50
N GLY A 165 -35.37 -30.52 3.58
CA GLY A 165 -35.50 -30.87 4.98
C GLY A 165 -34.44 -31.91 5.33
N ASP A 166 -33.16 -31.50 5.34
CA ASP A 166 -32.12 -32.28 6.00
C ASP A 166 -31.32 -31.41 6.94
N ASN A 167 -31.55 -31.72 8.21
CA ASN A 167 -30.92 -31.21 9.40
C ASN A 167 -29.91 -32.30 9.79
N THR A 168 -28.64 -32.14 9.41
CA THR A 168 -27.58 -33.10 9.76
C THR A 168 -26.75 -32.57 10.91
N ASN A 169 -27.22 -32.89 12.11
CA ASN A 169 -26.38 -33.06 13.30
C ASN A 169 -25.74 -34.47 13.23
N SER A 170 -24.42 -34.51 13.20
CA SER A 170 -23.59 -35.72 13.38
C SER A 170 -22.22 -35.22 13.89
N SER A 171 -22.07 -35.10 15.20
CA SER A 171 -21.39 -36.05 16.09
C SER A 171 -19.92 -36.34 15.73
N SER A 172 -19.05 -35.68 16.49
CA SER A 172 -17.81 -36.21 17.07
C SER A 172 -16.91 -37.06 16.17
N ASN A 173 -15.91 -36.39 15.59
CA ASN A 173 -14.60 -36.99 15.44
C ASN A 173 -13.60 -36.11 16.18
N THR A 174 -13.13 -36.63 17.32
CA THR A 174 -12.25 -35.97 18.30
C THR A 174 -10.84 -35.83 17.75
N ARG A 175 -10.68 -35.05 16.69
CA ARG A 175 -9.40 -34.47 16.31
C ARG A 175 -9.22 -33.29 17.26
N ARG A 176 -8.28 -33.39 18.20
CA ARG A 176 -7.81 -32.26 19.02
C ARG A 176 -7.68 -31.05 18.10
N GLN A 177 -8.67 -30.16 18.09
CA GLN A 177 -8.52 -28.89 17.42
C GLN A 177 -7.42 -28.16 18.20
N PRO A 178 -6.38 -27.65 17.52
CA PRO A 178 -5.56 -26.63 18.15
C PRO A 178 -6.52 -25.53 18.58
N ASP A 179 -6.40 -25.11 19.84
CA ASP A 179 -7.11 -23.98 20.44
C ASP A 179 -7.28 -22.89 19.37
N PRO A 180 -8.50 -22.38 19.08
CA PRO A 180 -8.72 -21.42 18.01
C PRO A 180 -7.78 -20.24 18.26
N GLU A 181 -6.73 -20.19 17.44
CA GLU A 181 -5.67 -19.22 17.55
C GLU A 181 -6.32 -17.84 17.57
N SER A 182 -6.16 -17.10 18.68
CA SER A 182 -6.88 -15.83 18.82
C SER A 182 -6.56 -14.95 17.61
N LYS A 183 -7.56 -14.20 17.11
CA LYS A 183 -7.38 -13.36 15.91
C LYS A 183 -6.15 -12.45 16.07
N ARG A 184 -5.92 -11.96 17.29
CA ARG A 184 -4.71 -11.24 17.67
C ARG A 184 -3.42 -12.00 17.41
N THR A 185 -3.35 -13.27 17.81
CA THR A 185 -2.17 -14.12 17.60
C THR A 185 -1.85 -14.26 16.11
N ILE A 186 -2.88 -14.44 15.26
CA ILE A 186 -2.72 -14.51 13.79
C ILE A 186 -2.14 -13.20 13.25
N HIS A 187 -2.70 -12.06 13.65
CA HIS A 187 -2.25 -10.75 13.17
C HIS A 187 -0.87 -10.35 13.71
N LEU A 188 -0.53 -10.71 14.95
CA LEU A 188 0.81 -10.53 15.50
C LEU A 188 1.85 -11.36 14.74
N LYS A 189 1.54 -12.64 14.46
CA LYS A 189 2.43 -13.49 13.64
C LYS A 189 2.61 -12.93 12.23
N ALA A 190 1.55 -12.39 11.61
CA ALA A 190 1.64 -11.76 10.30
C ALA A 190 2.63 -10.57 10.26
N LEU A 191 2.72 -9.80 11.35
CA LEU A 191 3.71 -8.72 11.53
C LEU A 191 5.09 -9.20 12.03
N GLY A 192 5.23 -10.51 12.29
CA GLY A 192 6.44 -11.13 12.82
C GLY A 192 6.70 -10.78 14.28
N PHE A 193 5.65 -10.57 15.07
CA PHE A 193 5.70 -10.41 16.52
C PHE A 193 5.49 -11.74 17.25
N ASP A 194 5.94 -11.80 18.50
CA ASP A 194 5.71 -12.94 19.40
C ASP A 194 4.30 -12.81 20.00
N PRO A 195 3.38 -13.75 19.74
CA PRO A 195 2.00 -13.62 20.20
C PRO A 195 1.85 -13.61 21.72
N ASN A 196 2.84 -14.11 22.46
CA ASN A 196 2.81 -14.16 23.92
C ASN A 196 3.24 -12.83 24.57
N LYS A 197 3.57 -11.82 23.77
CA LYS A 197 3.99 -10.49 24.24
C LYS A 197 2.93 -9.43 23.97
N GLN A 198 2.92 -8.41 24.81
CA GLN A 198 2.19 -7.19 24.57
C GLN A 198 3.10 -6.19 23.86
N TYR A 199 2.51 -5.42 22.94
CA TYR A 199 3.19 -4.41 22.15
C TYR A 199 2.39 -3.14 22.20
N SER A 200 3.08 -2.01 22.26
CA SER A 200 2.47 -0.69 22.13
C SER A 200 2.03 -0.43 20.69
N GLU A 201 1.05 0.48 20.55
CA GLU A 201 0.57 0.91 19.23
C GLU A 201 1.70 1.51 18.37
N ASP A 202 2.64 2.22 18.99
CA ASP A 202 3.80 2.80 18.32
C ASP A 202 4.76 1.74 17.78
N GLU A 203 5.01 0.66 18.52
CA GLU A 203 5.82 -0.48 18.05
C GLU A 203 5.16 -1.18 16.85
N ILE A 204 3.84 -1.36 16.90
CA ILE A 204 3.06 -1.93 15.80
C ILE A 204 3.17 -1.04 14.55
N LYS A 205 3.01 0.28 14.70
CA LYS A 205 3.16 1.25 13.61
C LYS A 205 4.57 1.25 13.03
N ILE A 206 5.60 1.24 13.87
CA ILE A 206 7.00 1.19 13.46
C ILE A 206 7.26 -0.09 12.65
N ARG A 207 6.79 -1.24 13.15
CA ARG A 207 6.97 -2.54 12.47
C ARG A 207 6.25 -2.61 11.14
N LYS A 208 5.01 -2.12 11.07
CA LYS A 208 4.24 -1.96 9.83
C LYS A 208 5.02 -1.16 8.80
N ARG A 209 5.57 0.00 9.17
CA ARG A 209 6.38 0.83 8.25
C ARG A 209 7.61 0.08 7.74
N MET A 210 8.34 -0.62 8.61
CA MET A 210 9.51 -1.41 8.20
C MET A 210 9.13 -2.51 7.20
N LEU A 211 8.04 -3.24 7.45
CA LEU A 211 7.58 -4.32 6.58
C LEU A 211 7.06 -3.78 5.24
N LEU A 212 6.27 -2.71 5.24
CA LEU A 212 5.82 -2.06 4.01
C LEU A 212 7.00 -1.54 3.19
N GLN A 213 8.02 -0.98 3.83
CA GLN A 213 9.23 -0.55 3.13
C GLN A 213 10.01 -1.74 2.52
N LYS A 214 9.93 -2.94 3.13
CA LYS A 214 10.60 -4.15 2.63
C LYS A 214 9.82 -4.81 1.48
N TYR A 215 8.49 -4.87 1.59
CA TYR A 215 7.60 -5.55 0.66
C TYR A 215 6.87 -4.59 -0.29
N HIS A 216 7.29 -3.33 -0.42
CA HIS A 216 6.65 -2.39 -1.33
C HIS A 216 6.71 -2.88 -2.79
N PRO A 217 5.59 -2.91 -3.54
CA PRO A 217 5.57 -3.42 -4.92
C PRO A 217 6.55 -2.68 -5.85
N ASP A 218 6.71 -1.36 -5.68
CA ASP A 218 7.68 -0.57 -6.45
C ASP A 218 9.15 -1.03 -6.30
N LYS A 219 9.51 -1.70 -5.20
CA LYS A 219 10.88 -2.26 -5.05
C LYS A 219 11.07 -3.58 -5.78
N HIS A 220 9.97 -4.23 -6.16
CA HIS A 220 9.95 -5.56 -6.75
C HIS A 220 9.46 -5.53 -8.21
N TYR A 221 9.41 -4.36 -8.85
CA TYR A 221 8.89 -4.19 -10.22
C TYR A 221 9.62 -5.00 -11.32
N ARG A 222 10.85 -5.45 -11.06
CA ARG A 222 11.65 -6.28 -11.98
C ARG A 222 11.44 -7.79 -11.80
N LYS A 223 10.63 -8.19 -10.83
CA LYS A 223 10.36 -9.60 -10.52
C LYS A 223 9.31 -10.20 -11.46
N SER A 224 9.18 -11.53 -11.43
CA SER A 224 8.14 -12.22 -12.19
C SER A 224 6.74 -11.83 -11.69
N ALA A 225 5.72 -11.99 -12.53
CA ALA A 225 4.34 -11.67 -12.18
C ALA A 225 3.85 -12.44 -10.93
N GLU A 226 4.26 -13.71 -10.80
CA GLU A 226 3.94 -14.54 -9.63
C GLU A 226 4.57 -14.00 -8.34
N GLU A 227 5.83 -13.56 -8.41
CA GLU A 227 6.51 -12.96 -7.27
C GLU A 227 5.89 -11.61 -6.88
N LEU A 228 5.50 -10.81 -7.87
CA LEU A 228 4.81 -9.55 -7.65
C LEU A 228 3.45 -9.78 -6.96
N HIS A 229 2.71 -10.82 -7.37
CA HIS A 229 1.46 -11.22 -6.73
C HIS A 229 1.67 -11.57 -5.25
N LYS A 230 2.67 -12.42 -4.95
CA LYS A 230 3.02 -12.79 -3.57
C LYS A 230 3.42 -11.58 -2.72
N VAL A 231 4.16 -10.64 -3.31
CA VAL A 231 4.54 -9.39 -2.63
C VAL A 231 3.31 -8.52 -2.32
N ASN A 232 2.36 -8.45 -3.26
CA ASN A 232 1.13 -7.68 -3.08
C ASN A 232 0.21 -8.33 -2.03
N GLU A 233 0.05 -9.66 -2.06
CA GLU A 233 -0.66 -10.42 -1.03
C GLU A 233 -0.05 -10.19 0.35
N LYS A 234 1.28 -10.28 0.48
CA LYS A 234 1.96 -10.03 1.74
C LYS A 234 1.75 -8.60 2.23
N THR A 235 1.75 -7.63 1.32
CA THR A 235 1.50 -6.22 1.64
C THR A 235 0.09 -6.02 2.18
N GLN A 236 -0.92 -6.64 1.55
CA GLN A 236 -2.30 -6.60 2.02
C GLN A 236 -2.45 -7.28 3.39
N GLU A 237 -1.82 -8.43 3.60
CA GLU A 237 -1.81 -9.14 4.88
C GLU A 237 -1.23 -8.26 6.01
N ILE A 238 -0.11 -7.56 5.75
CA ILE A 238 0.50 -6.62 6.70
C ILE A 238 -0.46 -5.46 7.02
N ILE A 239 -1.12 -4.90 6.02
CA ILE A 239 -2.06 -3.77 6.20
C ILE A 239 -3.26 -4.20 7.03
N GLN A 240 -3.87 -5.34 6.69
CA GLN A 240 -5.03 -5.87 7.41
C GLN A 240 -4.68 -6.23 8.85
N ALA A 241 -3.52 -6.86 9.08
CA ALA A 241 -3.06 -7.21 10.42
C ALA A 241 -2.82 -5.98 11.30
N ALA A 242 -2.13 -4.97 10.76
CA ALA A 242 -1.92 -3.73 11.49
C ALA A 242 -3.24 -2.99 11.76
N TYR A 243 -4.14 -2.91 10.78
CA TYR A 243 -5.44 -2.26 10.95
C TYR A 243 -6.29 -2.94 12.02
N TRP A 244 -6.29 -4.28 12.05
CA TRP A 244 -7.04 -5.03 13.05
C TRP A 244 -6.50 -4.78 14.47
N LEU A 245 -5.16 -4.81 14.64
CA LEU A 245 -4.50 -4.56 15.93
C LEU A 245 -4.64 -3.11 16.41
N GLU A 246 -4.63 -2.14 15.50
CA GLU A 246 -4.88 -0.72 15.82
C GLU A 246 -6.32 -0.51 16.33
N ARG A 247 -7.27 -1.35 15.91
CA ARG A 247 -8.70 -1.24 16.28
C ARG A 247 -9.08 -2.05 17.51
N HIS A 248 -8.29 -3.06 17.88
CA HIS A 248 -8.54 -3.95 19.02
C HIS A 248 -7.25 -4.11 19.86
N PRO A 249 -6.82 -3.05 20.56
CA PRO A 249 -5.57 -3.08 21.34
C PRO A 249 -5.64 -4.01 22.57
N ASP A 250 -6.86 -4.23 23.09
CA ASP A 250 -7.11 -4.93 24.37
C ASP A 250 -7.62 -6.38 24.20
N GLU A 251 -7.94 -6.81 22.98
CA GLU A 251 -8.16 -8.24 22.67
C GLU A 251 -6.83 -9.01 22.62
#